data_AF-A0A538UBW6-F1
#
_entry.id   AF-A0A538UBW6-F1
#
_cell.length_a   1.000
_cell.length_b   1.000
_cell.length_c   1.000
_cell.angle_alpha   90.00
_cell.angle_beta   90.00
_cell.angle_gamma   90.00
#
_symmetry.space_group_name_H-M   'P 1'
#
loop_
_entity.id
_entity.type
_entity.pdbx_description
1 polymer ?
#
loop_
_entity_poly.entity_id
_entity_poly.type
_entity_poly.pdbx_seq_one_letter_code
_entity_poly.pdbx_strand_id
1 'polypeptide(L)'
;MSHEIRTPLTSVKGAIELLTDERYFKNNDQQSKLLTIAHANTERLLTLIGDILDFSKLDSGSLPMHFERQRIESVVTQAAQNLRTLIEERNIALEVLMANDLPDLMIDPNRIAQVVTNLISNALKFSPSNAQLRITVENWQGMVRVGVRDHGEGIAAENLPKLFKKFTQIDSTSTRRAGGTGLGLVICKGIVEQHGGQMSVESAPGEGSTFYFTLPAAPAGAPSTTAEASA
;
A
#
# COMPACT_ATOMS: atom_id res chain seq x y z
N MET A 1 -0.73 3.24 -19.22
CA MET A 1 -2.00 2.81 -18.61
C MET A 1 -2.68 1.68 -19.39
N SER A 2 -2.99 1.82 -20.68
CA SER A 2 -3.71 0.77 -21.45
C SER A 2 -3.03 -0.60 -21.43
N HIS A 3 -1.70 -0.66 -21.33
CA HIS A 3 -0.95 -1.92 -21.19
C HIS A 3 -1.15 -2.62 -19.82
N GLU A 4 -1.29 -1.88 -18.73
CA GLU A 4 -1.49 -2.46 -17.38
C GLU A 4 -2.89 -3.06 -17.20
N ILE A 5 -3.87 -2.61 -17.99
CA ILE A 5 -5.21 -3.23 -18.05
C ILE A 5 -5.22 -4.37 -19.08
N ARG A 6 -4.58 -4.17 -20.24
CA ARG A 6 -4.59 -5.14 -21.35
C ARG A 6 -3.94 -6.47 -20.95
N THR A 7 -2.79 -6.44 -20.28
CA THR A 7 -2.05 -7.65 -19.91
C THR A 7 -2.84 -8.61 -18.99
N PRO A 8 -3.37 -8.18 -17.82
CA PRO A 8 -4.17 -9.07 -16.98
C PRO A 8 -5.47 -9.48 -17.68
N LEU A 9 -6.11 -8.59 -18.44
CA LEU A 9 -7.33 -8.93 -19.18
C LEU A 9 -7.08 -10.00 -20.26
N THR A 10 -5.99 -9.90 -21.02
CA THR A 10 -5.59 -10.92 -22.00
C THR A 10 -5.28 -12.25 -21.30
N SER A 11 -4.68 -12.22 -20.11
CA SER A 11 -4.37 -13.43 -19.33
C SER A 11 -5.65 -14.12 -18.82
N VAL A 12 -6.63 -13.35 -18.32
CA VAL A 12 -7.95 -13.87 -17.93
C VAL A 12 -8.66 -14.46 -19.15
N LYS A 13 -8.70 -13.73 -20.28
CA LYS A 13 -9.33 -14.21 -21.51
C LYS A 13 -8.73 -15.54 -21.97
N GLY A 14 -7.40 -15.65 -22.02
CA GLY A 14 -6.71 -16.88 -22.42
C GLY A 14 -6.95 -18.05 -21.46
N ALA A 15 -6.99 -17.78 -20.14
CA ALA A 15 -7.32 -18.81 -19.16
C ALA A 15 -8.75 -19.34 -19.32
N ILE A 16 -9.72 -18.45 -19.57
CA ILE A 16 -11.12 -18.83 -19.83
C ILE A 16 -11.22 -19.62 -21.15
N GLU A 17 -10.57 -19.18 -22.23
CA GLU A 17 -10.56 -19.88 -23.52
C GLU A 17 -10.05 -21.33 -23.37
N LEU A 18 -8.96 -21.52 -22.63
CA LEU A 18 -8.40 -22.85 -22.35
C LEU A 18 -9.31 -23.71 -21.46
N LEU A 19 -10.00 -23.11 -20.50
CA LEU A 19 -10.98 -23.81 -19.64
C LEU A 19 -12.25 -24.22 -20.40
N THR A 20 -12.61 -23.50 -21.46
CA THR A 20 -13.77 -23.82 -22.31
C THR A 20 -13.48 -24.85 -23.41
N ASP A 21 -12.22 -25.22 -23.61
CA ASP A 21 -11.83 -26.23 -24.60
C ASP A 21 -11.92 -27.65 -24.00
N GLU A 22 -12.88 -28.45 -24.49
CA GLU A 22 -13.16 -29.82 -24.04
C GLU A 22 -11.92 -30.75 -24.05
N ARG A 23 -10.88 -30.43 -24.83
CA ARG A 23 -9.63 -31.20 -24.86
C ARG A 23 -8.82 -31.06 -23.57
N TYR A 24 -9.00 -29.96 -22.82
CA TYR A 24 -8.33 -29.67 -21.55
C TYR A 24 -9.11 -30.16 -20.31
N PHE A 25 -10.30 -30.75 -20.49
CA PHE A 25 -11.13 -31.28 -19.39
C PHE A 25 -10.62 -32.56 -18.72
N LYS A 26 -9.48 -33.11 -19.18
CA LYS A 26 -8.96 -34.39 -18.67
C LYS A 26 -7.97 -34.26 -17.51
N ASN A 27 -7.60 -33.05 -17.10
CA ASN A 27 -6.60 -32.84 -16.05
C ASN A 27 -7.03 -31.73 -15.06
N ASN A 28 -7.53 -32.15 -13.89
CA ASN A 28 -7.99 -31.26 -12.82
C ASN A 28 -6.89 -30.28 -12.33
N ASP A 29 -5.62 -30.69 -12.34
CA ASP A 29 -4.52 -29.84 -11.86
C ASP A 29 -4.27 -28.66 -12.79
N GLN A 30 -4.40 -28.88 -14.11
CA GLN A 30 -4.22 -27.83 -15.10
C GLN A 30 -5.38 -26.82 -15.07
N GLN A 31 -6.60 -27.30 -14.86
CA GLN A 31 -7.78 -26.45 -14.68
C GLN A 31 -7.66 -25.59 -13.42
N SER A 32 -7.24 -26.19 -12.30
CA SER A 32 -7.01 -25.47 -11.04
C SER A 32 -6.00 -24.34 -11.23
N LYS A 33 -4.86 -24.61 -11.89
CA LYS A 33 -3.85 -23.58 -12.21
C LYS A 33 -4.41 -22.44 -13.06
N LEU A 34 -5.19 -22.75 -14.10
CA LEU A 34 -5.80 -21.72 -14.98
C LEU A 34 -6.81 -20.86 -14.20
N LEU A 35 -7.63 -21.48 -13.33
CA LEU A 35 -8.54 -20.75 -12.45
C LEU A 35 -7.80 -19.85 -11.46
N THR A 36 -6.70 -20.34 -10.86
CA THR A 36 -5.85 -19.53 -9.99
C THR A 36 -5.27 -18.32 -10.73
N ILE A 37 -4.79 -18.52 -11.97
CA ILE A 37 -4.28 -17.42 -12.81
C ILE A 37 -5.39 -16.42 -13.14
N ALA A 38 -6.57 -16.88 -13.54
CA ALA A 38 -7.70 -16.02 -13.86
C ALA A 38 -8.17 -15.20 -12.65
N HIS A 39 -8.28 -15.85 -11.48
CA HIS A 39 -8.64 -15.22 -10.23
C HIS A 39 -7.63 -14.13 -9.84
N ALA A 40 -6.33 -14.45 -9.81
CA ALA A 40 -5.29 -13.49 -9.46
C ALA A 40 -5.25 -12.27 -10.39
N ASN A 41 -5.49 -12.45 -11.70
CA ASN A 41 -5.54 -11.33 -12.64
C ASN A 41 -6.83 -10.51 -12.52
N THR A 42 -7.95 -11.11 -12.13
CA THR A 42 -9.20 -10.40 -11.83
C THR A 42 -9.04 -9.51 -10.61
N GLU A 43 -8.46 -10.02 -9.52
CA GLU A 43 -8.14 -9.23 -8.33
C GLU A 43 -7.22 -8.05 -8.67
N ARG A 44 -6.17 -8.29 -9.46
CA ARG A 44 -5.29 -7.21 -9.95
C ARG A 44 -6.05 -6.15 -10.72
N LEU A 45 -7.00 -6.54 -11.59
CA LEU A 45 -7.85 -5.61 -12.33
C LEU A 45 -8.78 -4.80 -11.41
N LEU A 46 -9.35 -5.42 -10.37
CA LEU A 46 -10.18 -4.73 -9.39
C LEU A 46 -9.38 -3.66 -8.63
N THR A 47 -8.17 -3.99 -8.18
CA THR A 47 -7.27 -2.99 -7.56
C THR A 47 -6.92 -1.87 -8.52
N LEU A 48 -6.58 -2.20 -9.77
CA LEU A 48 -6.26 -1.22 -10.82
C LEU A 48 -7.42 -0.22 -11.03
N ILE A 49 -8.65 -0.71 -11.11
CA ILE A 49 -9.85 0.11 -11.27
C ILE A 49 -10.08 0.98 -10.03
N GLY A 50 -9.94 0.40 -8.84
CA GLY A 50 -10.03 1.12 -7.57
C GLY A 50 -9.05 2.31 -7.51
N ASP A 51 -7.77 2.06 -7.82
CA ASP A 51 -6.74 3.10 -7.86
C ASP A 51 -7.09 4.23 -8.83
N ILE A 52 -7.64 3.91 -10.01
CA ILE A 52 -8.04 4.91 -11.01
C ILE A 52 -9.19 5.77 -10.49
N LEU A 53 -10.18 5.15 -9.85
CA LEU A 53 -11.34 5.85 -9.30
C LEU A 53 -10.95 6.74 -8.12
N ASP A 54 -10.12 6.23 -7.21
CA ASP A 54 -9.60 7.02 -6.08
C ASP A 54 -8.73 8.18 -6.58
N PHE A 55 -7.85 7.92 -7.55
CA PHE A 55 -7.07 8.96 -8.20
C PHE A 55 -7.95 10.03 -8.85
N SER A 56 -8.98 9.63 -9.60
CA SER A 56 -9.91 10.57 -10.24
C SER A 56 -10.61 11.46 -9.21
N LYS A 57 -11.09 10.88 -8.11
CA LYS A 57 -11.73 11.60 -7.01
C LYS A 57 -10.76 12.53 -6.26
N LEU A 58 -9.51 12.11 -6.09
CA LEU A 58 -8.46 12.96 -5.51
C LEU A 58 -8.15 14.16 -6.41
N ASP A 59 -8.01 13.94 -7.71
CA ASP A 59 -7.68 14.99 -8.68
C ASP A 59 -8.82 16.01 -8.84
N SER A 60 -10.08 15.58 -8.65
CA SER A 60 -11.24 16.47 -8.59
C SER A 60 -11.51 17.08 -7.21
N GLY A 61 -10.69 16.78 -6.20
CA GLY A 61 -10.89 17.24 -4.82
C GLY A 61 -12.16 16.70 -4.15
N SER A 62 -12.77 15.65 -4.71
CA SER A 62 -14.05 15.08 -4.27
C SER A 62 -13.87 13.74 -3.58
N LEU A 63 -12.68 13.42 -3.08
CA LEU A 63 -12.48 12.22 -2.29
C LEU A 63 -13.14 12.46 -0.91
N PRO A 64 -14.23 11.74 -0.57
CA PRO A 64 -14.86 11.91 0.72
C PRO A 64 -13.93 11.40 1.82
N MET A 65 -13.77 12.21 2.87
CA MET A 65 -13.01 11.88 4.07
C MET A 65 -13.95 11.85 5.27
N HIS A 66 -13.85 10.80 6.07
CA HIS A 66 -14.60 10.64 7.31
C HIS A 66 -13.64 10.78 8.49
N PHE A 67 -13.39 12.03 8.89
CA PHE A 67 -12.46 12.32 9.97
C PHE A 67 -13.05 11.98 11.34
N GLU A 68 -12.32 11.18 12.09
CA GLU A 68 -12.65 10.75 13.45
C GLU A 68 -11.42 10.93 14.35
N ARG A 69 -11.65 11.10 15.65
CA ARG A 69 -10.56 11.20 16.63
C ARG A 69 -10.08 9.79 16.94
N GLN A 70 -8.85 9.47 16.55
CA GLN A 70 -8.31 8.12 16.68
C GLN A 70 -6.81 8.09 16.95
N ARG A 71 -6.38 7.01 17.60
CA ARG A 71 -4.97 6.66 17.81
C ARG A 71 -4.40 5.96 16.58
N ILE A 72 -3.24 6.41 16.10
CA ILE A 72 -2.58 5.87 14.91
C ILE A 72 -2.20 4.39 15.09
N GLU A 73 -1.94 3.98 16.33
CA GLU A 73 -1.48 2.66 16.71
C GLU A 73 -2.47 1.58 16.29
N SER A 74 -3.78 1.82 16.47
CA SER A 74 -4.81 0.87 16.04
C SER A 74 -4.82 0.69 14.52
N VAL A 75 -4.63 1.80 13.79
CA VAL A 75 -4.68 1.80 12.31
C VAL A 75 -3.46 1.06 11.74
N VAL A 76 -2.26 1.33 12.27
CA VAL A 76 -1.03 0.67 11.85
C VAL A 76 -1.06 -0.82 12.19
N THR A 77 -1.53 -1.18 13.39
CA THR A 77 -1.64 -2.58 13.82
C THR A 77 -2.61 -3.36 12.93
N GLN A 78 -3.77 -2.78 12.62
CA GLN A 78 -4.76 -3.42 11.76
C GLN A 78 -4.24 -3.60 10.32
N ALA A 79 -3.58 -2.59 9.75
CA ALA A 79 -2.98 -2.68 8.42
C ALA A 79 -1.89 -3.75 8.35
N ALA A 80 -1.02 -3.84 9.36
CA ALA A 80 0.01 -4.87 9.47
C ALA A 80 -0.61 -6.28 9.58
N GLN A 81 -1.66 -6.43 10.39
CA GLN A 81 -2.35 -7.71 10.56
C GLN A 81 -3.05 -8.18 9.27
N ASN A 82 -3.62 -7.27 8.49
CA ASN A 82 -4.24 -7.59 7.20
C ASN A 82 -3.25 -8.15 6.17
N LEU A 83 -1.97 -7.77 6.28
CA LEU A 83 -0.91 -8.23 5.38
C LEU A 83 -0.09 -9.39 5.97
N ARG A 84 -0.45 -9.89 7.15
CA ARG A 84 0.33 -10.91 7.86
C ARG A 84 0.57 -12.16 7.03
N THR A 85 -0.45 -12.69 6.38
CA THR A 85 -0.32 -13.88 5.51
C THR A 85 0.71 -13.65 4.40
N LEU A 86 0.67 -12.48 3.74
CA LEU A 86 1.61 -12.14 2.67
C LEU A 86 3.04 -11.95 3.19
N ILE A 87 3.19 -11.37 4.38
CA ILE A 87 4.48 -11.21 5.07
C ILE A 87 5.10 -12.58 5.37
N GLU A 88 4.30 -13.51 5.91
CA GLU A 88 4.69 -14.88 6.23
C GLU A 88 5.04 -15.67 4.96
N GLU A 89 4.24 -15.58 3.89
CA GLU A 89 4.52 -16.20 2.59
C GLU A 89 5.85 -15.74 1.96
N ARG A 90 6.25 -14.48 2.22
CA ARG A 90 7.52 -13.91 1.74
C ARG A 90 8.70 -14.18 2.69
N ASN A 91 8.45 -14.80 3.84
CA ASN A 91 9.41 -14.98 4.93
C ASN A 91 10.05 -13.65 5.37
N ILE A 92 9.29 -12.57 5.46
CA ILE A 92 9.82 -11.26 5.88
C ILE A 92 9.59 -11.07 7.39
N ALA A 93 10.62 -10.70 8.13
CA ALA A 93 10.49 -10.41 9.56
C ALA A 93 9.90 -9.00 9.75
N LEU A 94 8.69 -8.90 10.31
CA LEU A 94 8.05 -7.62 10.63
C LEU A 94 8.40 -7.17 12.04
N GLU A 95 8.94 -5.96 12.17
CA GLU A 95 9.16 -5.26 13.44
C GLU A 95 8.31 -3.98 13.48
N VAL A 96 7.50 -3.81 14.53
CA VAL A 96 6.68 -2.60 14.72
C VAL A 96 7.10 -1.92 16.01
N LEU A 97 7.60 -0.69 15.90
CA LEU A 97 8.08 0.13 17.00
C LEU A 97 7.19 1.38 17.11
N MET A 98 6.52 1.54 18.24
CA MET A 98 5.65 2.70 18.49
C MET A 98 6.11 3.42 19.76
N ALA A 99 6.19 4.74 19.69
CA ALA A 99 6.44 5.58 20.86
C ALA A 99 5.25 5.52 21.84
N ASN A 100 5.51 5.70 23.13
CA ASN A 100 4.47 5.62 24.17
C ASN A 100 3.64 6.91 24.28
N ASP A 101 4.17 8.03 23.80
CA ASP A 101 3.67 9.40 23.95
C ASP A 101 3.06 9.95 22.65
N LEU A 102 2.33 9.10 21.93
CA LEU A 102 1.66 9.49 20.69
C LEU A 102 0.34 10.24 20.98
N PRO A 103 0.13 11.43 20.39
CA PRO A 103 -1.13 12.15 20.53
C PRO A 103 -2.25 11.49 19.70
N ASP A 104 -3.51 11.76 20.07
CA ASP A 104 -4.63 11.46 19.19
C ASP A 104 -4.54 12.27 17.90
N LEU A 105 -5.11 11.74 16.82
CA LEU A 105 -5.19 12.39 15.51
C LEU A 105 -6.65 12.58 15.10
N MET A 106 -6.93 13.61 14.28
CA MET A 106 -8.18 13.72 13.54
C MET A 106 -7.96 13.14 12.14
N ILE A 107 -8.32 11.88 11.93
CA ILE A 107 -7.98 11.12 10.72
C ILE A 107 -9.17 10.34 10.19
N ASP A 108 -9.17 10.03 8.89
CA ASP A 108 -9.98 8.95 8.33
C ASP A 108 -9.20 7.63 8.47
N PRO A 109 -9.60 6.72 9.37
CA PRO A 109 -8.85 5.50 9.62
C PRO A 109 -8.75 4.58 8.41
N ASN A 110 -9.78 4.53 7.58
CA ASN A 110 -9.79 3.67 6.40
C ASN A 110 -8.79 4.18 5.35
N ARG A 111 -8.72 5.50 5.17
CA ARG A 111 -7.78 6.12 4.23
C ARG A 111 -6.35 6.08 4.75
N ILE A 112 -6.12 6.27 6.05
CA ILE A 112 -4.78 6.08 6.62
C ILE A 112 -4.36 4.60 6.59
N ALA A 113 -5.26 3.65 6.84
CA ALA A 113 -4.99 2.23 6.66
C ALA A 113 -4.61 1.91 5.21
N GLN A 114 -5.26 2.53 4.22
CA GLN A 114 -4.90 2.41 2.81
C GLN A 114 -3.47 2.90 2.54
N VAL A 115 -3.06 4.03 3.13
CA VAL A 115 -1.68 4.54 3.05
C VAL A 115 -0.69 3.53 3.61
N VAL A 116 -0.90 3.08 4.85
CA VAL A 116 0.00 2.13 5.53
C VAL A 116 0.09 0.82 4.75
N THR A 117 -1.05 0.27 4.30
CA THR A 117 -1.13 -0.96 3.51
C THR A 117 -0.35 -0.84 2.20
N ASN A 118 -0.47 0.29 1.49
CA ASN A 118 0.26 0.50 0.25
C ASN A 118 1.78 0.62 0.48
N LEU A 119 2.21 1.28 1.55
CA LEU A 119 3.63 1.36 1.90
C LEU A 119 4.21 -0.01 2.28
N ILE A 120 3.50 -0.80 3.10
CA ILE A 120 3.91 -2.17 3.44
C ILE A 120 3.94 -3.04 2.18
N SER A 121 2.91 -3.00 1.35
CA SER A 121 2.86 -3.78 0.10
C SER A 121 4.03 -3.45 -0.83
N ASN A 122 4.39 -2.17 -0.97
CA ASN A 122 5.59 -1.78 -1.71
C ASN A 122 6.87 -2.34 -1.08
N ALA A 123 7.01 -2.26 0.25
CA ALA A 123 8.16 -2.82 0.95
C ALA A 123 8.29 -4.34 0.71
N LEU A 124 7.20 -5.10 0.81
CA LEU A 124 7.18 -6.55 0.57
C LEU A 124 7.48 -6.92 -0.88
N LYS A 125 7.08 -6.06 -1.81
CA LYS A 125 7.27 -6.25 -3.25
C LYS A 125 8.71 -6.02 -3.70
N PHE A 126 9.41 -5.06 -3.08
CA PHE A 126 10.77 -4.69 -3.48
C PHE A 126 11.86 -5.25 -2.55
N SER A 127 11.49 -5.83 -1.41
CA SER A 127 12.42 -6.54 -0.53
C SER A 127 12.70 -7.96 -1.01
N PRO A 128 13.94 -8.47 -0.82
CA PRO A 128 14.21 -9.89 -0.97
C PRO A 128 13.49 -10.70 0.12
N SER A 129 13.26 -11.99 -0.14
CA SER A 129 12.78 -12.92 0.88
C SER A 129 13.80 -13.02 2.04
N ASN A 130 13.32 -13.21 3.27
CA ASN A 130 14.13 -13.19 4.51
C ASN A 130 14.68 -11.82 4.92
N ALA A 131 14.22 -10.74 4.27
CA ALA A 131 14.50 -9.38 4.74
C ALA A 131 13.74 -9.04 6.02
N GLN A 132 14.15 -7.94 6.66
CA GLN A 132 13.39 -7.30 7.72
C GLN A 132 12.54 -6.16 7.13
N LEU A 133 11.30 -6.04 7.58
CA LEU A 133 10.45 -4.87 7.39
C LEU A 133 10.26 -4.19 8.73
N ARG A 134 10.56 -2.89 8.83
CA ARG A 134 10.37 -2.14 10.07
C ARG A 134 9.35 -1.03 9.89
N ILE A 135 8.36 -0.99 10.79
CA ILE A 135 7.40 0.11 10.90
C ILE A 135 7.73 0.88 12.17
N THR A 136 7.89 2.19 12.05
CA THR A 136 8.16 3.12 13.15
C THR A 136 7.02 4.11 13.26
N VAL A 137 6.57 4.38 14.48
CA VAL A 137 5.58 5.41 14.77
C VAL A 137 6.10 6.24 15.94
N GLU A 138 6.33 7.52 15.71
CA GLU A 138 6.97 8.39 16.70
C GLU A 138 6.35 9.79 16.73
N ASN A 139 6.49 10.45 17.88
CA ASN A 139 6.23 11.87 17.99
C ASN A 139 7.38 12.64 17.34
N TRP A 140 7.06 13.42 16.32
CA TRP A 140 8.02 14.16 15.51
C TRP A 140 7.55 15.60 15.35
N GLN A 141 8.22 16.53 16.04
CA GLN A 141 7.95 17.97 15.93
C GLN A 141 6.48 18.34 16.22
N GLY A 142 5.82 17.67 17.17
CA GLY A 142 4.41 17.90 17.50
C GLY A 142 3.42 17.26 16.52
N MET A 143 3.91 16.43 15.60
CA MET A 143 3.14 15.59 14.70
C MET A 143 3.40 14.11 15.01
N VAL A 144 2.59 13.22 14.47
CA VAL A 144 2.92 11.79 14.40
C VAL A 144 3.64 11.53 13.08
N ARG A 145 4.81 10.92 13.13
CA ARG A 145 5.52 10.42 11.94
C ARG A 145 5.45 8.90 11.91
N VAL A 146 5.03 8.36 10.78
CA VAL A 146 5.03 6.93 10.49
C VAL A 146 6.08 6.66 9.42
N GLY A 147 7.01 5.75 9.69
CA GLY A 147 8.05 5.32 8.76
C GLY A 147 7.94 3.84 8.45
N VAL A 148 7.97 3.47 7.17
CA VAL A 148 8.02 2.07 6.70
C VAL A 148 9.35 1.84 5.99
N ARG A 149 10.23 1.05 6.61
CA ARG A 149 11.57 0.74 6.12
C ARG A 149 11.65 -0.66 5.54
N ASP A 150 12.09 -0.74 4.29
CA ASP A 150 12.41 -1.95 3.56
C ASP A 150 13.92 -2.13 3.40
N HIS A 151 14.34 -3.33 2.99
CA HIS A 151 15.73 -3.66 2.65
C HIS A 151 15.85 -4.14 1.19
N GLY A 152 15.10 -3.48 0.30
CA GLY A 152 15.13 -3.75 -1.13
C GLY A 152 16.33 -3.16 -1.86
N GLU A 153 16.25 -3.10 -3.18
CA GLU A 153 17.30 -2.56 -4.06
C GLU A 153 17.60 -1.07 -3.84
N GLY A 154 16.76 -0.37 -3.08
CA GLY A 154 16.83 1.07 -2.91
C GLY A 154 16.57 1.84 -4.20
N ILE A 155 16.64 3.16 -4.12
CA ILE A 155 16.21 4.08 -5.16
C ILE A 155 17.30 5.11 -5.41
N ALA A 156 17.73 5.25 -6.66
CA ALA A 156 18.71 6.26 -7.05
C ALA A 156 18.15 7.68 -6.83
N ALA A 157 19.01 8.60 -6.39
CA ALA A 157 18.64 9.97 -6.05
C ALA A 157 17.90 10.72 -7.19
N GLU A 158 18.29 10.47 -8.44
CA GLU A 158 17.66 11.03 -9.64
C GLU A 158 16.20 10.57 -9.86
N ASN A 159 15.79 9.48 -9.23
CA ASN A 159 14.46 8.90 -9.36
C ASN A 159 13.54 9.26 -8.18
N LEU A 160 14.08 9.69 -7.04
CA LEU A 160 13.29 10.11 -5.87
C LEU A 160 12.25 11.21 -6.21
N PRO A 161 12.58 12.27 -6.97
CA PRO A 161 11.60 13.32 -7.30
C PRO A 161 10.46 12.84 -8.21
N LYS A 162 10.61 11.65 -8.81
CA LYS A 162 9.64 11.09 -9.75
C LYS A 162 8.67 10.12 -9.09
N LEU A 163 8.96 9.64 -7.88
CA LEU A 163 8.15 8.63 -7.17
C LEU A 163 6.70 9.05 -6.92
N PHE A 164 6.49 10.35 -6.67
CA PHE A 164 5.16 10.91 -6.39
C PHE A 164 4.50 11.50 -7.65
N LYS A 165 5.01 11.20 -8.84
CA LYS A 165 4.41 11.63 -10.11
C LYS A 165 3.45 10.57 -10.65
N LYS A 166 2.31 11.03 -11.16
CA LYS A 166 1.26 10.21 -11.76
C LYS A 166 1.83 9.27 -12.84
N PHE A 167 1.44 7.99 -12.79
CA PHE A 167 1.80 6.96 -13.76
C PHE A 167 3.31 6.74 -13.94
N THR A 168 4.11 7.12 -12.94
CA THR A 168 5.55 6.92 -13.01
C THR A 168 5.93 5.58 -12.41
N GLN A 169 6.63 4.76 -13.19
CA GLN A 169 7.37 3.61 -12.72
C GLN A 169 8.86 3.89 -12.96
N ILE A 170 9.71 3.55 -12.01
CA ILE A 170 11.16 3.64 -12.19
C ILE A 170 11.57 2.46 -13.07
N ASP A 171 12.33 2.69 -14.14
CA ASP A 171 12.81 1.63 -15.02
C ASP A 171 13.97 0.86 -14.36
N SER A 172 13.64 -0.20 -13.62
CA SER A 172 14.60 -1.20 -13.14
C SER A 172 14.17 -2.60 -13.60
N THR A 173 15.10 -3.54 -13.64
CA THR A 173 14.80 -4.96 -13.95
C THR A 173 13.81 -5.56 -12.94
N SER A 174 13.81 -5.07 -11.70
CA SER A 174 12.90 -5.48 -10.63
C SER A 174 11.50 -4.87 -10.78
N THR A 175 11.38 -3.58 -11.12
CA THR A 175 10.07 -2.94 -11.31
C THR A 175 9.29 -3.51 -12.50
N ARG A 176 9.98 -3.92 -13.58
CA ARG A 176 9.35 -4.63 -14.71
C ARG A 176 8.75 -5.99 -14.33
N ARG A 177 9.36 -6.70 -13.37
CA ARG A 177 8.83 -7.97 -12.86
C ARG A 177 7.70 -7.75 -11.84
N ALA A 178 7.78 -6.67 -11.09
CA ALA A 178 6.89 -6.41 -9.98
C ALA A 178 5.57 -5.71 -10.39
N GLY A 179 5.52 -4.99 -11.52
CA GLY A 179 4.30 -4.38 -12.09
C GLY A 179 3.66 -3.29 -11.23
N GLY A 180 2.61 -2.58 -11.68
CA GLY A 180 1.84 -1.65 -10.81
C GLY A 180 1.22 -0.46 -11.54
N THR A 181 0.30 0.27 -10.90
CA THR A 181 -0.35 1.44 -11.52
C THR A 181 0.56 2.64 -11.69
N GLY A 182 1.58 2.77 -10.83
CA GLY A 182 2.26 4.04 -10.59
C GLY A 182 1.35 5.10 -9.96
N LEU A 183 0.20 4.70 -9.40
CA LEU A 183 -0.75 5.58 -8.72
C LEU A 183 -0.72 5.43 -7.20
N GLY A 184 -0.34 4.26 -6.67
CA GLY A 184 -0.36 4.00 -5.22
C GLY A 184 0.30 5.08 -4.37
N LEU A 185 1.55 5.47 -4.67
CA LEU A 185 2.25 6.54 -3.92
C LEU A 185 1.63 7.93 -4.12
N VAL A 186 1.02 8.19 -5.29
CA VAL A 186 0.31 9.44 -5.57
C VAL A 186 -0.97 9.53 -4.75
N ILE A 187 -1.72 8.43 -4.68
CA ILE A 187 -2.93 8.30 -3.86
C ILE A 187 -2.55 8.47 -2.38
N CYS A 188 -1.49 7.80 -1.92
CA CYS A 188 -0.99 7.99 -0.56
C CYS A 188 -0.68 9.45 -0.26
N LYS A 189 0.05 10.12 -1.17
CA LYS A 189 0.40 11.52 -1.00
C LYS A 189 -0.85 12.40 -0.91
N GLY A 190 -1.82 12.21 -1.81
CA GLY A 190 -3.07 12.97 -1.78
C GLY A 190 -3.90 12.74 -0.51
N ILE A 191 -3.97 11.50 -0.03
CA ILE A 191 -4.63 11.18 1.25
C ILE A 191 -3.92 11.91 2.41
N VAL A 192 -2.60 11.78 2.51
CA VAL A 192 -1.80 12.40 3.58
C VAL A 192 -1.91 13.92 3.54
N GLU A 193 -1.86 14.54 2.37
CA GLU A 193 -2.01 15.99 2.20
C GLU A 193 -3.40 16.49 2.61
N GLN A 194 -4.47 15.74 2.32
CA GLN A 194 -5.82 16.06 2.80
C GLN A 194 -5.97 15.94 4.31
N HIS A 195 -5.09 15.19 4.98
CA HIS A 195 -4.98 15.15 6.44
C HIS A 195 -4.07 16.26 7.00
N GLY A 196 -3.57 17.18 6.17
CA GLY A 196 -2.62 18.23 6.57
C GLY A 196 -1.20 17.70 6.81
N GLY A 197 -0.91 16.49 6.38
CA GLY A 197 0.37 15.81 6.52
C GLY A 197 1.31 16.02 5.33
N GLN A 198 2.48 15.39 5.40
CA GLN A 198 3.44 15.34 4.30
C GLN A 198 4.01 13.93 4.12
N MET A 199 4.41 13.59 2.90
CA MET A 199 5.16 12.37 2.61
C MET A 199 6.58 12.67 2.17
N SER A 200 7.52 11.85 2.61
CA SER A 200 8.92 11.90 2.19
C SER A 200 9.50 10.49 2.05
N VAL A 201 10.71 10.40 1.50
CA VAL A 201 11.40 9.13 1.32
C VAL A 201 12.90 9.36 1.49
N GLU A 202 13.54 8.42 2.18
CA GLU A 202 14.99 8.31 2.30
C GLU A 202 15.41 6.97 1.70
N SER A 203 16.31 6.98 0.72
CA SER A 203 16.76 5.75 0.07
C SER A 203 18.10 5.95 -0.63
N ALA A 204 18.88 4.88 -0.66
CA ALA A 204 20.11 4.78 -1.43
C ALA A 204 20.17 3.41 -2.13
N PRO A 205 20.76 3.32 -3.35
CA PRO A 205 20.91 2.05 -4.05
C PRO A 205 21.63 1.01 -3.18
N GLY A 206 21.01 -0.16 -3.02
CA GLY A 206 21.52 -1.28 -2.22
C GLY A 206 21.26 -1.20 -0.71
N GLU A 207 20.71 -0.09 -0.20
CA GLU A 207 20.47 0.10 1.23
C GLU A 207 18.99 0.00 1.64
N GLY A 208 18.10 -0.19 0.66
CA GLY A 208 16.65 -0.18 0.85
C GLY A 208 16.06 1.23 0.82
N SER A 209 14.81 1.35 1.28
CA SER A 209 14.10 2.62 1.34
C SER A 209 13.35 2.76 2.65
N THR A 210 13.22 3.99 3.13
CA THR A 210 12.27 4.33 4.19
C THR A 210 11.31 5.39 3.69
N PHE A 211 10.03 5.03 3.60
CA PHE A 211 8.96 5.96 3.27
C PHE A 211 8.36 6.50 4.56
N TYR A 212 8.24 7.82 4.64
CA TYR A 212 7.64 8.51 5.78
C TYR A 212 6.36 9.21 5.37
N PHE A 213 5.41 9.25 6.31
CA PHE A 213 4.36 10.24 6.29
C PHE A 213 4.15 10.86 7.68
N THR A 214 3.71 12.11 7.72
CA THR A 214 3.38 12.82 8.96
C THR A 214 1.90 13.12 9.02
N LEU A 215 1.34 13.17 10.24
CA LEU A 215 -0.04 13.58 10.51
C LEU A 215 -0.06 14.57 11.68
N PRO A 216 -0.77 15.69 11.58
CA PRO A 216 -0.88 16.65 12.66
C PRO A 216 -1.66 16.07 13.84
N ALA A 217 -1.21 16.39 15.06
CA ALA A 217 -1.96 16.06 16.27
C ALA A 217 -3.37 16.66 16.23
N ALA A 218 -4.34 15.94 16.80
CA ALA A 218 -5.67 16.47 16.99
C ALA A 218 -5.62 17.75 17.85
N PRO A 219 -6.41 18.79 17.52
CA PRO A 219 -6.53 19.96 18.36
C PRO A 219 -6.94 19.59 19.80
N ALA A 220 -6.39 20.30 20.78
CA ALA A 220 -6.82 20.18 22.16
C ALA A 220 -8.31 20.54 22.27
N GLY A 221 -9.13 19.62 22.80
CA GLY A 221 -10.58 19.84 23.04
C GLY A 221 -11.55 19.20 22.04
N ALA A 222 -11.09 18.51 20.99
CA ALA A 222 -11.99 17.70 20.16
C ALA A 222 -12.44 16.44 20.93
N PRO A 223 -13.73 16.07 20.96
CA PRO A 223 -14.24 14.96 21.75
C PRO A 223 -13.56 13.64 21.34
N SER A 224 -13.00 12.92 22.32
CA SER A 224 -12.48 11.56 22.15
C SER A 224 -13.64 10.58 22.13
N THR A 225 -13.83 9.85 21.04
CA THR A 225 -14.68 8.66 21.00
C THR A 225 -13.94 7.49 21.65
N THR A 226 -13.72 7.58 22.96
CA THR A 226 -13.50 6.38 23.76
C THR A 226 -14.82 5.63 23.81
N ALA A 227 -14.94 4.57 23.02
CA ALA A 227 -16.00 3.60 23.16
C ALA A 227 -15.98 3.07 24.60
N GLU A 228 -16.94 3.49 25.41
CA GLU A 228 -17.31 2.81 26.64
C GLU A 228 -17.75 1.40 26.26
N ALA A 229 -16.87 0.44 26.50
CA ALA A 229 -17.25 -0.96 26.60
C ALA A 229 -18.13 -1.10 27.85
N SER A 230 -19.44 -0.96 27.64
CA SER A 230 -20.46 -1.24 28.65
C SER A 230 -20.52 -2.75 28.92
N ALA A 231 -20.22 -3.06 30.19
CA ALA A 231 -20.68 -4.16 31.05
C ALA A 231 -21.36 -5.40 30.43
#